data_AF-A0A9W7E973-F1
#
_entry.id   AF-A0A9W7E973-F1
#
_cell.length_a   1.000
_cell.length_b   1.000
_cell.length_c   1.000
_cell.angle_alpha   90.00
_cell.angle_beta   90.00
_cell.angle_gamma   90.00
#
_symmetry.space_group_name_H-M   'P 1'
#
loop_
_entity.id
_entity.type
_entity.pdbx_description
1 polymer ?
#
loop_
_entity_poly.entity_id
_entity_poly.type
_entity_poly.pdbx_seq_one_letter_code
_entity_poly.pdbx_strand_id
1 'polypeptide(L)'
;MPTTDFASGEKCWARENGSLYPCTIRKSVSKNSEIRYFIHYTGWNVRWDKWVQTCDLLKDTPQTKELVKMVEKRKKEIGKKKKGEVGREEVKEGEEKGNEAKEETPDAIGLQKELVDDWMNVNGGENHSPENSKTVKLPCSKTVEDILNDFMTSRTSDLEEWNSFIVGLTLYFNKSLPLLLLYPLERSKHPTTEPSKTYGRTHLLRLFLKLPYLLKSTGSVGEGEVKVLIGRAGEVVRWLSRIEDAEVEYV
;
A
#
# COMPACT_ATOMS: atom_id res chain seq x y z
N MET A 1 17.46 1.76 -31.68
CA MET A 1 16.44 2.57 -30.95
C MET A 1 15.60 1.59 -30.15
N PRO A 2 15.41 1.75 -28.83
CA PRO A 2 14.44 0.95 -28.10
C PRO A 2 13.05 1.14 -28.73
N THR A 3 12.42 0.07 -29.17
CA THR A 3 11.04 0.09 -29.67
C THR A 3 10.08 0.23 -28.49
N THR A 4 9.21 1.23 -28.52
CA THR A 4 8.14 1.39 -27.52
C THR A 4 7.07 0.33 -27.73
N ASP A 5 6.64 -0.34 -26.67
CA ASP A 5 5.61 -1.37 -26.69
C ASP A 5 4.20 -0.82 -26.97
N PHE A 6 3.98 0.47 -26.69
CA PHE A 6 2.71 1.17 -26.88
C PHE A 6 2.91 2.50 -27.62
N ALA A 7 1.97 2.85 -28.49
CA ALA A 7 1.96 4.11 -29.23
C ALA A 7 1.22 5.23 -28.47
N SER A 8 1.55 6.49 -28.75
CA SER A 8 0.75 7.62 -28.25
C SER A 8 -0.66 7.58 -28.84
N GLY A 9 -1.67 7.77 -27.99
CA GLY A 9 -3.08 7.60 -28.31
C GLY A 9 -3.60 6.16 -28.22
N GLU A 10 -2.75 5.17 -27.95
CA GLU A 10 -3.16 3.77 -27.83
C GLU A 10 -3.97 3.54 -26.55
N LYS A 11 -5.09 2.82 -26.69
CA LYS A 11 -5.91 2.38 -25.55
C LYS A 11 -5.33 1.10 -24.96
N CYS A 12 -5.18 1.08 -23.66
CA CYS A 12 -4.64 -0.05 -22.91
C CYS A 12 -5.28 -0.12 -21.52
N TRP A 13 -4.80 -1.04 -20.68
CA TRP A 13 -5.26 -1.23 -19.31
C TRP A 13 -4.11 -1.02 -18.36
N ALA A 14 -4.31 -0.18 -17.34
CA ALA A 14 -3.33 0.07 -16.29
C ALA A 14 -3.70 -0.65 -14.99
N ARG A 15 -2.70 -1.23 -14.33
CA ARG A 15 -2.86 -1.90 -13.04
C ARG A 15 -2.72 -0.88 -11.90
N GLU A 16 -3.74 -0.77 -11.07
CA GLU A 16 -3.75 0.11 -9.90
C GLU A 16 -4.44 -0.60 -8.74
N ASN A 17 -3.77 -0.71 -7.59
CA ASN A 17 -4.33 -1.30 -6.35
C ASN A 17 -5.02 -2.66 -6.57
N GLY A 18 -4.38 -3.55 -7.34
CA GLY A 18 -4.90 -4.90 -7.63
C GLY A 18 -6.10 -4.92 -8.60
N SER A 19 -6.43 -3.78 -9.21
CA SER A 19 -7.50 -3.65 -10.20
C SER A 19 -6.92 -3.21 -11.55
N LEU A 20 -7.69 -3.41 -12.62
CA LEU A 20 -7.34 -2.98 -13.97
C LEU A 20 -8.30 -1.87 -14.39
N TYR A 21 -7.75 -0.76 -14.86
CA TYR A 21 -8.53 0.39 -15.33
C TYR A 21 -8.19 0.71 -16.79
N PRO A 22 -9.19 1.03 -17.62
CA PRO A 22 -8.95 1.41 -19.00
C PRO A 22 -8.25 2.78 -19.05
N CYS A 23 -7.16 2.88 -19.78
CA CYS A 23 -6.39 4.10 -19.93
C CYS A 23 -5.95 4.33 -21.38
N THR A 24 -5.47 5.54 -21.66
CA THR A 24 -4.90 5.92 -22.96
C THR A 24 -3.50 6.47 -22.76
N ILE A 25 -2.55 6.03 -23.59
CA ILE A 25 -1.19 6.56 -23.59
C ILE A 25 -1.21 7.97 -24.15
N ARG A 26 -0.69 8.93 -23.40
CA ARG A 26 -0.56 10.34 -23.83
C ARG A 26 0.85 10.64 -24.34
N LYS A 27 1.88 10.11 -23.66
CA LYS A 27 3.30 10.34 -23.97
C LYS A 27 4.12 9.11 -23.63
N SER A 28 5.27 8.96 -24.27
CA SER A 28 6.27 7.93 -23.96
C SER A 28 7.66 8.54 -23.94
N VAL A 29 8.48 8.17 -22.96
CA VAL A 29 9.87 8.61 -22.84
C VAL A 29 10.75 7.39 -22.61
N SER A 30 11.87 7.32 -23.34
CA SER A 30 12.92 6.32 -23.15
C SER A 30 14.17 6.98 -22.59
N LYS A 31 14.58 6.63 -21.37
CA LYS A 31 15.80 7.14 -20.72
C LYS A 31 16.55 5.98 -20.07
N ASN A 32 17.86 5.86 -20.31
CA ASN A 32 18.72 4.80 -19.75
C ASN A 32 18.16 3.38 -19.94
N SER A 33 17.62 3.07 -21.12
CA SER A 33 16.98 1.78 -21.44
C SER A 33 15.70 1.44 -20.66
N GLU A 34 15.17 2.36 -19.84
CA GLU A 34 13.82 2.28 -19.28
C GLU A 34 12.84 3.08 -20.12
N ILE A 35 11.69 2.47 -20.44
CA ILE A 35 10.58 3.13 -21.13
C ILE A 35 9.48 3.42 -20.11
N ARG A 36 9.02 4.67 -20.07
CA ARG A 36 7.87 5.10 -19.27
C ARG A 36 6.80 5.70 -20.16
N TYR A 37 5.55 5.52 -19.75
CA TYR A 37 4.37 6.02 -20.45
C TYR A 37 3.56 6.92 -19.53
N PHE A 38 3.16 8.09 -20.02
CA PHE A 38 2.21 8.96 -19.34
C PHE A 38 0.80 8.53 -19.73
N ILE A 39 -0.01 8.10 -18.77
CA ILE A 39 -1.35 7.57 -19.03
C ILE A 39 -2.44 8.47 -18.49
N HIS A 40 -3.58 8.45 -19.18
CA HIS A 40 -4.83 9.05 -18.73
C HIS A 40 -5.87 7.96 -18.50
N TYR A 41 -6.45 7.90 -17.31
CA TYR A 41 -7.52 6.96 -16.99
C TYR A 41 -8.86 7.42 -17.59
N THR A 42 -9.55 6.49 -18.24
CA THR A 42 -10.81 6.82 -18.94
C THR A 42 -11.89 7.19 -17.93
N GLY A 43 -12.41 8.41 -18.02
CA GLY A 43 -13.46 8.92 -17.12
C GLY A 43 -12.95 9.44 -15.78
N TRP A 44 -11.64 9.57 -15.59
CA TRP A 44 -11.03 10.09 -14.38
C TRP A 44 -10.59 11.54 -14.58
N ASN A 45 -10.42 12.26 -13.48
CA ASN A 45 -9.86 13.61 -13.51
C ASN A 45 -8.37 13.56 -13.94
N VAL A 46 -7.96 14.52 -14.79
CA VAL A 46 -6.60 14.64 -15.34
C VAL A 46 -5.51 14.71 -14.26
N ARG A 47 -5.83 15.17 -13.04
CA ARG A 47 -4.88 15.16 -11.91
C ARG A 47 -4.36 13.76 -11.55
N TRP A 48 -5.06 12.70 -11.98
CA TRP A 48 -4.68 11.32 -11.76
C TRP A 48 -3.82 10.73 -12.89
N ASP A 49 -3.51 11.53 -13.90
CA ASP A 49 -2.60 11.14 -14.97
C ASP A 49 -1.19 10.98 -14.41
N LYS A 50 -0.52 9.88 -14.76
CA LYS A 50 0.78 9.55 -14.17
C LYS A 50 1.71 8.83 -15.13
N TRP A 51 2.99 8.85 -14.81
CA TRP A 51 4.00 8.03 -15.49
C TRP A 51 4.01 6.62 -14.93
N VAL A 52 3.96 5.63 -15.81
CA VAL A 52 3.99 4.20 -15.48
C VAL A 52 5.01 3.46 -16.34
N GLN A 53 5.45 2.28 -15.89
CA GLN A 53 6.34 1.40 -16.67
C GLN A 53 5.53 0.42 -17.52
N THR A 54 6.19 -0.24 -18.48
CA THR A 54 5.56 -1.29 -19.31
C THR A 54 4.90 -2.38 -18.46
N CYS A 55 5.47 -2.76 -17.31
CA CYS A 55 4.93 -3.81 -16.45
C CYS A 55 3.59 -3.49 -15.79
N ASP A 56 3.22 -2.20 -15.71
CA ASP A 56 1.95 -1.74 -15.17
C ASP A 56 0.85 -1.66 -16.24
N LEU A 57 1.21 -1.87 -17.51
CA LEU A 57 0.32 -1.74 -18.67
C LEU A 57 0.07 -3.07 -19.35
N LEU A 58 -1.18 -3.27 -19.76
CA LEU A 58 -1.60 -4.41 -20.55
C LEU A 58 -2.25 -3.92 -21.85
N LYS A 59 -1.83 -4.50 -22.97
CA LYS A 59 -2.45 -4.26 -24.28
C LYS A 59 -3.93 -4.66 -24.25
N ASP A 60 -4.74 -3.96 -25.05
CA ASP A 60 -6.17 -4.26 -25.18
C ASP A 60 -6.40 -5.53 -26.03
N THR A 61 -6.08 -6.68 -25.43
CA THR A 61 -6.25 -8.01 -26.04
C THR A 61 -7.51 -8.68 -25.50
N PRO A 62 -8.09 -9.66 -26.23
CA PRO A 62 -9.19 -10.48 -25.71
C PRO A 62 -8.87 -11.12 -24.35
N GLN A 63 -7.63 -11.54 -24.13
CA GLN A 63 -7.13 -12.13 -22.89
C GLN A 63 -7.17 -11.12 -21.74
N THR A 64 -6.77 -9.86 -21.98
CA THR A 64 -6.87 -8.78 -20.99
C THR A 64 -8.32 -8.52 -20.61
N LYS A 65 -9.25 -8.55 -21.57
CA LYS A 65 -10.69 -8.36 -21.32
C LYS A 65 -11.27 -9.49 -20.48
N GLU A 66 -10.84 -10.73 -20.67
CA GLU A 66 -11.21 -11.84 -19.79
C GLU A 66 -10.66 -11.67 -18.37
N LEU A 67 -9.40 -11.27 -18.23
CA LEU A 67 -8.80 -10.99 -16.92
C LEU A 67 -9.57 -9.91 -16.17
N VAL A 68 -9.98 -8.82 -16.83
CA VAL A 68 -10.81 -7.77 -16.24
C VAL A 68 -12.14 -8.35 -15.74
N LYS A 69 -12.85 -9.14 -16.56
CA LYS A 69 -14.10 -9.81 -16.16
C LYS A 69 -13.90 -10.74 -14.96
N MET A 70 -12.81 -11.49 -14.92
CA MET A 70 -12.48 -12.37 -13.79
C MET A 70 -12.24 -11.58 -12.49
N VAL A 71 -11.48 -10.48 -12.58
CA VAL A 71 -11.21 -9.59 -11.43
C VAL A 71 -12.51 -8.95 -10.92
N GLU A 72 -13.38 -8.48 -11.81
CA GLU A 72 -14.69 -7.92 -11.45
C GLU A 72 -15.63 -8.96 -10.84
N LYS A 73 -15.66 -10.18 -11.40
CA LYS A 73 -16.49 -11.28 -10.87
C LYS A 73 -16.03 -11.66 -9.45
N ARG A 74 -14.72 -11.79 -9.24
CA ARG A 74 -14.13 -12.05 -7.91
C ARG A 74 -14.52 -10.96 -6.91
N LYS A 75 -14.48 -9.68 -7.31
CA LYS A 75 -14.96 -8.56 -6.46
C LYS A 75 -16.45 -8.69 -6.12
N LYS A 76 -17.31 -9.05 -7.09
CA LYS A 76 -18.75 -9.24 -6.87
C LYS A 76 -19.05 -10.43 -5.96
N GLU A 77 -18.29 -11.51 -6.05
CA GLU A 77 -18.43 -12.69 -5.18
C GLU A 77 -18.01 -12.38 -3.73
N ILE A 78 -16.91 -11.63 -3.55
CA ILE A 78 -16.50 -11.10 -2.24
C ILE A 78 -17.59 -10.16 -1.68
N GLY A 79 -18.20 -9.31 -2.52
CA GLY A 79 -19.30 -8.42 -2.14
C GLY A 79 -20.61 -9.15 -1.80
N LYS A 80 -20.92 -10.27 -2.48
CA LYS A 80 -22.10 -11.09 -2.19
C LYS A 80 -21.97 -11.89 -0.89
N LYS A 81 -20.77 -12.39 -0.55
CA LYS A 81 -20.52 -13.04 0.75
C LYS A 81 -20.81 -12.10 1.94
N LYS A 82 -20.46 -10.80 1.81
CA LYS A 82 -20.82 -9.76 2.80
C LYS A 82 -22.32 -9.49 2.93
N LYS A 83 -23.15 -9.85 1.94
CA LYS A 83 -24.60 -9.53 1.90
C LYS A 83 -25.50 -10.70 2.35
N GLY A 84 -24.95 -11.90 2.57
CA GLY A 84 -25.72 -13.08 2.98
C GLY A 84 -25.97 -13.21 4.49
N GLU A 85 -25.43 -12.30 5.31
CA GLU A 85 -25.36 -12.45 6.78
C GLU A 85 -26.13 -11.37 7.56
N VAL A 86 -27.04 -10.63 6.92
CA VAL A 86 -27.91 -9.68 7.63
C VAL A 86 -29.37 -9.93 7.24
N GLY A 87 -30.09 -10.50 8.20
CA GLY A 87 -31.53 -10.76 8.13
C GLY A 87 -32.35 -9.47 8.06
N ARG A 88 -33.27 -9.49 7.09
CA ARG A 88 -34.53 -8.76 6.90
C ARG A 88 -35.14 -8.07 8.14
N GLU A 89 -35.28 -6.75 8.06
CA GLU A 89 -36.46 -6.01 8.54
C GLU A 89 -36.71 -4.81 7.62
N GLU A 90 -37.96 -4.67 7.16
CA GLU A 90 -38.44 -3.63 6.24
C GLU A 90 -38.83 -2.37 7.00
N VAL A 91 -38.24 -1.21 6.70
CA VAL A 91 -38.89 0.10 6.84
C VAL A 91 -38.47 1.04 5.69
N LYS A 92 -39.44 1.84 5.27
CA LYS A 92 -39.57 2.63 4.03
C LYS A 92 -38.57 3.77 3.82
N GLU A 93 -38.32 3.97 2.52
CA GLU A 93 -37.76 5.10 1.75
C GLU A 93 -37.48 6.45 2.44
N GLY A 94 -36.26 6.95 2.18
CA GLY A 94 -35.88 8.37 2.31
C GLY A 94 -34.38 8.60 2.08
N GLU A 95 -33.98 8.77 0.81
CA GLU A 95 -32.70 9.30 0.27
C GLU A 95 -31.39 9.00 1.04
N GLU A 96 -30.70 7.92 0.63
CA GLU A 96 -29.33 7.61 1.04
C GLU A 96 -28.29 8.44 0.26
N LYS A 97 -27.63 9.36 0.98
CA LYS A 97 -26.24 9.72 0.67
C LYS A 97 -25.38 8.49 0.94
N GLY A 98 -24.76 7.94 -0.10
CA GLY A 98 -23.88 6.78 -0.01
C GLY A 98 -22.74 7.02 0.98
N ASN A 99 -22.88 6.46 2.18
CA ASN A 99 -21.77 6.21 3.08
C ASN A 99 -20.97 5.03 2.50
N GLU A 100 -19.84 5.33 1.88
CA GLU A 100 -18.80 4.33 1.61
C GLU A 100 -18.47 3.61 2.91
N ALA A 101 -18.66 2.29 2.91
CA ALA A 101 -18.31 1.43 4.03
C ALA A 101 -16.82 1.61 4.34
N LYS A 102 -16.52 2.27 5.45
CA LYS A 102 -15.19 2.32 6.07
C LYS A 102 -14.72 0.90 6.29
N GLU A 103 -13.88 0.43 5.38
CA GLU A 103 -13.14 -0.81 5.51
C GLU A 103 -12.20 -0.64 6.71
N GLU A 104 -12.28 -1.55 7.69
CA GLU A 104 -11.50 -1.52 8.92
C GLU A 104 -9.99 -1.67 8.62
N THR A 105 -9.37 -0.61 8.14
CA THR A 105 -7.93 -0.40 8.29
C THR A 105 -7.67 -0.19 9.78
N PRO A 106 -6.64 -0.81 10.38
CA PRO A 106 -6.32 -0.63 11.80
C PRO A 106 -6.05 0.85 12.08
N ASP A 107 -7.06 1.58 12.57
CA ASP A 107 -7.11 2.99 13.03
C ASP A 107 -6.01 3.95 12.49
N ALA A 108 -5.59 3.77 11.24
CA ALA A 108 -4.45 4.47 10.64
C ALA A 108 -4.83 5.85 10.11
N ILE A 109 -6.07 6.27 10.39
CA ILE A 109 -6.63 7.57 9.99
C ILE A 109 -5.72 8.71 10.46
N GLY A 110 -5.05 8.56 11.62
CA GLY A 110 -4.10 9.56 12.12
C GLY A 110 -2.78 9.67 11.36
N LEU A 111 -2.37 8.63 10.61
CA LEU A 111 -1.05 8.55 9.96
C LEU A 111 -1.11 8.50 8.43
N GLN A 112 -2.32 8.65 7.85
CA GLN A 112 -2.50 8.78 6.41
C GLN A 112 -1.73 9.98 5.85
N LYS A 113 -1.69 11.10 6.59
CA LYS A 113 -0.91 12.27 6.19
C LYS A 113 0.59 11.95 6.08
N GLU A 114 1.15 11.27 7.08
CA GLU A 114 2.57 10.86 7.07
C GLU A 114 2.89 9.96 5.87
N LEU A 115 1.98 9.04 5.52
CA LEU A 115 2.15 8.17 4.36
C LEU A 115 1.99 8.89 3.01
N VAL A 116 1.12 9.91 2.95
CA VAL A 116 0.98 10.78 1.77
C VAL A 116 2.25 11.61 1.59
N ASP A 117 2.75 12.21 2.67
CA ASP A 117 3.98 13.02 2.66
C ASP A 117 5.21 12.15 2.29
N ASP A 118 5.32 10.95 2.86
CA ASP A 118 6.33 9.94 2.47
C ASP A 118 6.25 9.61 0.97
N TRP A 119 5.06 9.31 0.47
CA TRP A 119 4.87 9.01 -0.95
C TRP A 119 5.25 10.21 -1.84
N MET A 120 4.92 11.44 -1.45
CA MET A 120 5.33 12.65 -2.16
C MET A 120 6.85 12.82 -2.16
N ASN A 121 7.51 12.62 -1.03
CA ASN A 121 8.96 12.72 -0.93
C ASN A 121 9.65 11.70 -1.85
N VAL A 122 9.22 10.44 -1.83
CA VAL A 122 9.86 9.39 -2.65
C VAL A 122 9.56 9.54 -4.14
N ASN A 123 8.38 10.01 -4.52
CA ASN A 123 7.99 10.10 -5.92
C ASN A 123 8.24 11.47 -6.57
N GLY A 124 8.85 12.43 -5.86
CA GLY A 124 9.25 13.70 -6.46
C GLY A 124 8.19 14.81 -6.44
N GLY A 125 7.41 14.87 -5.37
CA GLY A 125 6.35 15.85 -5.14
C GLY A 125 5.14 15.68 -6.06
N GLU A 126 4.27 16.70 -6.09
CA GLU A 126 3.04 16.70 -6.89
C GLU A 126 3.28 16.48 -8.39
N ASN A 127 4.44 16.92 -8.89
CA ASN A 127 4.80 16.84 -10.31
C ASN A 127 5.54 15.55 -10.70
N HIS A 128 5.77 14.63 -9.75
CA HIS A 128 6.52 13.40 -9.94
C HIS A 128 7.91 13.59 -10.58
N SER A 129 8.60 14.63 -10.11
CA SER A 129 9.85 15.11 -10.67
C SER A 129 11.03 14.32 -10.06
N PRO A 130 11.83 13.60 -10.88
CA PRO A 130 12.93 12.79 -10.37
C PRO A 130 13.98 13.58 -9.57
N GLU A 131 14.21 14.85 -9.92
CA GLU A 131 15.11 15.74 -9.19
C GLU A 131 14.64 16.09 -7.77
N ASN A 132 13.34 15.95 -7.49
CA ASN A 132 12.76 16.16 -6.17
C ASN A 132 12.56 14.85 -5.40
N SER A 133 12.93 13.70 -5.96
CA SER A 133 12.73 12.40 -5.32
C SER A 133 13.77 12.19 -4.23
N LYS A 134 13.31 11.98 -3.00
CA LYS A 134 14.15 11.77 -1.81
C LYS A 134 13.81 10.44 -1.16
N THR A 135 14.81 9.82 -0.56
CA THR A 135 14.65 8.56 0.17
C THR A 135 14.96 8.78 1.65
N VAL A 136 14.30 8.05 2.55
CA VAL A 136 14.64 8.11 3.96
C VAL A 136 16.12 7.76 4.14
N LYS A 137 16.84 8.53 4.95
CA LYS A 137 18.23 8.27 5.30
C LYS A 137 18.34 6.97 6.08
N LEU A 138 19.24 6.10 5.63
CA LEU A 138 19.54 4.83 6.27
C LEU A 138 20.99 4.83 6.82
N PRO A 139 21.24 4.21 7.98
CA PRO A 139 20.24 3.67 8.90
C PRO A 139 19.41 4.79 9.56
N CYS A 140 18.15 4.50 9.87
CA CYS A 140 17.30 5.44 10.60
C CYS A 140 17.83 5.67 12.02
N SER A 141 17.70 6.90 12.53
CA SER A 141 18.09 7.27 13.89
C SER A 141 17.34 6.47 14.95
N LYS A 142 16.07 6.16 14.68
CA LYS A 142 15.23 5.28 15.49
C LYS A 142 14.68 4.16 14.60
N THR A 143 15.15 2.95 14.85
CA THR A 143 14.85 1.79 14.01
C THR A 143 13.52 1.14 14.39
N VAL A 144 13.00 0.24 13.56
CA VAL A 144 11.81 -0.54 13.90
C VAL A 144 12.03 -1.38 15.17
N GLU A 145 13.22 -1.93 15.36
CA GLU A 145 13.58 -2.65 16.59
C GLU A 145 13.47 -1.73 17.81
N ASP A 146 14.03 -0.52 17.75
CA ASP A 146 13.93 0.47 18.85
C ASP A 146 12.48 0.86 19.13
N ILE A 147 11.70 1.13 18.07
CA ILE A 147 10.29 1.51 18.16
C ILE A 147 9.45 0.42 18.85
N LEU A 148 9.65 -0.84 18.45
CA LEU A 148 8.88 -1.96 19.01
C LEU A 148 9.31 -2.28 20.44
N ASN A 149 10.59 -2.12 20.78
CA ASN A 149 11.09 -2.25 22.15
C ASN A 149 10.54 -1.14 23.07
N ASP A 150 10.47 0.10 22.59
CA ASP A 150 9.84 1.21 23.31
C ASP A 150 8.35 0.95 23.53
N PHE A 151 7.64 0.45 22.51
CA PHE A 151 6.25 0.04 22.64
C PHE A 151 6.08 -1.03 23.72
N MET A 152 6.94 -2.06 23.69
CA MET A 152 6.94 -3.15 24.67
C MET A 152 7.16 -2.64 26.10
N THR A 153 8.11 -1.73 26.28
CA THR A 153 8.44 -1.11 27.58
C THR A 153 7.27 -0.28 28.12
N SER A 154 6.41 0.25 27.24
CA SER A 154 5.22 0.99 27.64
C SER A 154 4.05 0.12 28.13
N ARG A 155 4.14 -1.21 28.00
CA ARG A 155 3.05 -2.14 28.38
C ARG A 155 3.16 -2.55 29.84
N THR A 156 2.02 -2.72 30.49
CA THR A 156 1.91 -3.16 31.90
C THR A 156 1.20 -4.50 32.06
N SER A 157 0.49 -4.97 31.04
CA SER A 157 -0.24 -6.24 31.00
C SER A 157 0.07 -7.03 29.72
N ASP A 158 -0.30 -8.32 29.72
CA ASP A 158 -0.26 -9.21 28.54
C ASP A 158 1.12 -9.31 27.89
N LEU A 159 2.18 -9.20 28.69
CA LEU A 159 3.56 -9.04 28.20
C LEU A 159 4.02 -10.22 27.33
N GLU A 160 3.67 -11.46 27.68
CA GLU A 160 4.05 -12.63 26.90
C GLU A 160 3.37 -12.64 25.52
N GLU A 161 2.10 -12.25 25.47
CA GLU A 161 1.33 -12.17 24.24
C GLU A 161 1.82 -11.03 23.34
N TRP A 162 2.15 -9.88 23.93
CA TRP A 162 2.75 -8.76 23.23
C TRP A 162 4.14 -9.09 22.71
N ASN A 163 4.97 -9.77 23.51
CA ASN A 163 6.29 -10.23 23.08
C ASN A 163 6.18 -11.17 21.87
N SER A 164 5.28 -12.15 21.93
CA SER A 164 5.01 -13.06 20.81
C SER A 164 4.55 -12.30 19.56
N PHE A 165 3.65 -11.33 19.71
CA PHE A 165 3.18 -10.49 18.62
C PHE A 165 4.30 -9.64 18.01
N ILE A 166 5.13 -8.99 18.83
CA ILE A 166 6.23 -8.13 18.39
C ILE A 166 7.30 -8.95 17.66
N VAL A 167 7.69 -10.11 18.19
CA VAL A 167 8.62 -11.02 17.52
C VAL A 167 8.07 -11.44 16.15
N GLY A 168 6.79 -11.80 16.10
CA GLY A 168 6.11 -12.12 14.84
C GLY A 168 6.08 -10.95 13.85
N LEU A 169 5.75 -9.75 14.33
CA LEU A 169 5.71 -8.53 13.52
C LEU A 169 7.09 -8.16 12.97
N THR A 170 8.15 -8.25 13.78
CA THR A 170 9.53 -8.01 13.38
C THR A 170 9.96 -8.99 12.29
N LEU A 171 9.71 -10.29 12.48
CA LEU A 171 10.00 -11.30 11.47
C LEU A 171 9.23 -11.04 10.17
N TYR A 172 7.96 -10.65 10.30
CA TYR A 172 7.11 -10.34 9.17
C TYR A 172 7.58 -9.10 8.41
N PHE A 173 8.00 -8.06 9.12
CA PHE A 173 8.59 -6.85 8.55
C PHE A 173 9.88 -7.17 7.79
N ASN A 174 10.79 -7.94 8.40
CA ASN A 174 12.05 -8.33 7.78
C ASN A 174 11.86 -9.08 6.46
N LYS A 175 10.86 -9.97 6.39
CA LYS A 175 10.52 -10.70 5.16
C LYS A 175 9.77 -9.82 4.14
N SER A 176 8.87 -8.97 4.61
CA SER A 176 7.97 -8.21 3.74
C SER A 176 8.63 -6.98 3.12
N LEU A 177 9.60 -6.36 3.81
CA LEU A 177 10.21 -5.12 3.37
C LEU A 177 10.80 -5.19 1.93
N PRO A 178 11.77 -6.07 1.63
CA PRO A 178 12.39 -6.12 0.31
C PRO A 178 11.41 -6.53 -0.80
N LEU A 179 10.37 -7.28 -0.44
CA LEU A 179 9.37 -7.80 -1.40
C LEU A 179 8.29 -6.76 -1.72
N LEU A 180 7.78 -6.07 -0.70
CA LEU A 180 6.48 -5.38 -0.77
C LEU A 180 6.49 -3.92 -0.33
N LEU A 181 7.42 -3.48 0.53
CA LEU A 181 7.30 -2.17 1.21
C LEU A 181 8.15 -1.06 0.58
N LEU A 182 9.19 -1.41 -0.19
CA LEU A 182 10.07 -0.47 -0.85
C LEU A 182 9.49 0.04 -2.18
N TYR A 183 9.58 1.34 -2.41
CA TYR A 183 9.36 1.95 -3.72
C TYR A 183 10.53 1.64 -4.66
N PRO A 184 10.35 1.75 -6.00
CA PRO A 184 11.39 1.40 -6.97
C PRO A 184 12.76 2.06 -6.69
N LEU A 185 12.79 3.34 -6.29
CA LEU A 185 14.02 4.07 -5.99
C LEU A 185 14.75 3.59 -4.74
N GLU A 186 14.02 3.04 -3.77
CA GLU A 186 14.61 2.55 -2.51
C GLU A 186 15.21 1.16 -2.68
N ARG A 187 14.72 0.35 -3.65
CA ARG A 187 15.18 -1.03 -3.85
C ARG A 187 16.66 -1.12 -4.22
N SER A 188 17.17 -0.17 -5.01
CA SER A 188 18.59 -0.14 -5.39
C SER A 188 19.51 0.25 -4.23
N LYS A 189 18.97 0.93 -3.21
CA LYS A 189 19.69 1.39 -2.02
C LYS A 189 19.48 0.49 -0.80
N HIS A 190 18.76 -0.63 -0.95
CA HIS A 190 18.46 -1.53 0.16
C HIS A 190 19.78 -2.16 0.69
N PRO A 191 20.12 -1.94 1.97
CA PRO A 191 21.32 -2.52 2.57
C PRO A 191 21.12 -4.02 2.81
N THR A 192 22.23 -4.76 2.93
CA THR A 192 22.23 -6.21 3.22
C THR A 192 21.93 -6.53 4.69
N THR A 193 21.81 -5.51 5.53
CA THR A 193 21.52 -5.62 6.96
C THR A 193 20.05 -5.96 7.20
N GLU A 194 19.76 -6.44 8.41
CA GLU A 194 18.40 -6.78 8.82
C GLU A 194 17.48 -5.54 8.75
N PRO A 195 16.30 -5.63 8.08
CA PRO A 195 15.43 -4.48 7.92
C PRO A 195 15.01 -3.80 9.23
N SER A 196 14.67 -4.57 10.26
CA SER A 196 14.23 -4.06 11.56
C SER A 196 15.27 -3.20 12.26
N LYS A 197 16.56 -3.43 11.97
CA LYS A 197 17.70 -2.71 12.55
C LYS A 197 18.20 -1.55 11.70
N THR A 198 17.55 -1.31 10.55
CA THR A 198 18.02 -0.34 9.56
C THR A 198 16.95 0.68 9.20
N TYR A 199 15.72 0.21 9.00
CA TYR A 199 14.57 1.02 8.67
C TYR A 199 13.84 1.47 9.93
N GLY A 200 13.04 2.52 9.81
CA GLY A 200 12.32 3.13 10.92
C GLY A 200 10.81 3.18 10.72
N ARG A 201 10.20 4.16 11.39
CA ARG A 201 8.75 4.38 11.46
C ARG A 201 8.05 4.35 10.10
N THR A 202 8.55 5.12 9.14
CA THR A 202 7.90 5.29 7.84
C THR A 202 7.62 3.96 7.14
N HIS A 203 8.61 3.07 7.09
CA HIS A 203 8.47 1.75 6.48
C HIS A 203 7.59 0.81 7.31
N LEU A 204 7.63 0.93 8.64
CA LEU A 204 6.73 0.18 9.53
C LEU A 204 5.25 0.59 9.31
N LEU A 205 4.96 1.87 9.10
CA LEU A 205 3.63 2.34 8.76
C LEU A 205 3.14 1.81 7.42
N ARG A 206 4.03 1.74 6.41
CA ARG A 206 3.70 1.08 5.13
C ARG A 206 3.32 -0.39 5.33
N LEU A 207 3.94 -1.10 6.28
CA LEU A 207 3.54 -2.46 6.63
C LEU A 207 2.11 -2.48 7.18
N PHE A 208 1.79 -1.63 8.16
CA PHE A 208 0.46 -1.61 8.78
C PHE A 208 -0.66 -1.28 7.79
N LEU A 209 -0.40 -0.46 6.77
CA LEU A 209 -1.35 -0.20 5.69
C LEU A 209 -1.65 -1.47 4.87
N LYS A 210 -0.63 -2.29 4.61
CA LYS A 210 -0.74 -3.50 3.79
C LYS A 210 -1.14 -4.74 4.59
N LEU A 211 -0.91 -4.75 5.90
CA LEU A 211 -1.05 -5.91 6.77
C LEU A 211 -2.44 -6.57 6.68
N PRO A 212 -3.58 -5.84 6.68
CA PRO A 212 -4.90 -6.45 6.54
C PRO A 212 -5.08 -7.23 5.23
N TYR A 213 -4.56 -6.68 4.13
CA TYR A 213 -4.61 -7.33 2.82
C TYR A 213 -3.72 -8.57 2.81
N LEU A 214 -2.51 -8.45 3.36
CA LEU A 214 -1.55 -9.55 3.35
C LEU A 214 -2.04 -10.73 4.20
N LEU A 215 -2.56 -10.48 5.40
CA LEU A 215 -3.10 -11.53 6.28
C LEU A 215 -4.32 -12.24 5.68
N LYS A 216 -5.18 -11.53 4.94
CA LYS A 216 -6.33 -12.14 4.24
C LYS A 216 -5.89 -12.95 3.01
N SER A 217 -4.79 -12.56 2.38
CA SER A 217 -4.30 -13.19 1.14
C SER A 217 -3.54 -14.50 1.36
N THR A 218 -2.97 -14.72 2.54
CA THR A 218 -2.17 -15.93 2.83
C THR A 218 -3.02 -17.18 3.03
N GLY A 219 -4.33 -17.07 3.25
CA GLY A 219 -5.28 -18.19 3.36
C GLY A 219 -5.03 -19.17 4.51
N SER A 220 -3.96 -18.98 5.28
CA SER A 220 -3.48 -19.88 6.34
C SER A 220 -3.89 -19.44 7.75
N VAL A 221 -4.51 -18.26 7.89
CA VAL A 221 -4.89 -17.66 9.18
C VAL A 221 -6.41 -17.56 9.22
N GLY A 222 -7.02 -18.02 10.32
CA GLY A 222 -8.48 -17.97 10.47
C GLY A 222 -8.99 -16.53 10.54
N GLU A 223 -10.22 -16.26 10.06
CA GLU A 223 -10.78 -14.89 10.05
C GLU A 223 -10.78 -14.23 11.44
N GLY A 224 -11.02 -15.02 12.51
CA GLY A 224 -10.93 -14.55 13.90
C GLY A 224 -9.51 -14.14 14.31
N GLU A 225 -8.50 -14.93 13.94
CA GLU A 225 -7.10 -14.62 14.23
C GLU A 225 -6.62 -13.39 13.46
N VAL A 226 -7.02 -13.25 12.18
CA VAL A 226 -6.74 -12.05 11.38
C VAL A 226 -7.29 -10.81 12.07
N LYS A 227 -8.52 -10.88 12.62
CA LYS A 227 -9.13 -9.76 13.35
C LYS A 227 -8.33 -9.40 14.61
N VAL A 228 -7.87 -10.38 15.38
CA VAL A 228 -7.04 -10.17 16.58
C VAL A 228 -5.71 -9.51 16.21
N LEU A 229 -5.02 -10.00 15.16
CA LEU A 229 -3.75 -9.44 14.71
C LEU A 229 -3.90 -8.00 14.19
N ILE A 230 -4.97 -7.71 13.44
CA ILE A 230 -5.28 -6.35 12.99
C ILE A 230 -5.58 -5.45 14.19
N GLY A 231 -6.31 -5.95 15.20
CA GLY A 231 -6.57 -5.22 16.45
C GLY A 231 -5.29 -4.83 17.17
N ARG A 232 -4.38 -5.78 17.39
CA ARG A 232 -3.06 -5.53 18.00
C ARG A 232 -2.21 -4.56 17.20
N ALA A 233 -2.18 -4.72 15.87
CA ALA A 233 -1.50 -3.77 14.99
C ALA A 233 -2.07 -2.34 15.13
N GLY A 234 -3.39 -2.21 15.25
CA GLY A 234 -4.05 -0.92 15.49
C GLY A 234 -3.67 -0.28 16.82
N GLU A 235 -3.42 -1.06 17.86
CA GLU A 235 -2.91 -0.54 19.13
C GLU A 235 -1.48 0.01 19.02
N VAL A 236 -0.61 -0.68 18.27
CA VAL A 236 0.74 -0.17 17.98
C VAL A 236 0.66 1.14 17.20
N VAL A 237 -0.19 1.21 16.17
CA VAL A 237 -0.43 2.44 15.39
C VAL A 237 -0.95 3.58 16.26
N ARG A 238 -1.87 3.31 17.18
CA ARG A 238 -2.42 4.31 18.10
C ARG A 238 -1.38 4.77 19.14
N TRP A 239 -0.47 3.90 19.54
CA TRP A 239 0.66 4.30 20.38
C TRP A 239 1.65 5.17 19.58
N LEU A 240 1.96 4.79 18.34
CA LEU A 240 2.80 5.56 17.42
C LEU A 240 2.25 6.96 17.16
N SER A 241 0.93 7.16 17.14
CA SER A 241 0.33 8.48 16.93
C SER A 241 0.43 9.41 18.16
N ARG A 242 0.88 8.91 19.32
CA ARG A 242 0.98 9.67 20.58
C ARG A 242 2.41 10.02 20.98
N ILE A 243 3.40 9.35 20.38
CA ILE A 243 4.81 9.65 20.63
C ILE A 243 5.24 10.82 19.76
N GLU A 244 6.03 11.74 20.33
CA GLU A 244 6.77 12.72 19.54
C GLU A 244 7.89 11.97 18.80
N ASP A 245 7.85 12.01 17.48
CA ASP A 245 8.84 11.32 16.66
C ASP A 245 10.12 12.14 16.52
N ALA A 246 11.25 11.43 16.40
CA ALA A 246 12.42 12.01 15.78
C ALA A 246 12.08 12.33 14.32
N GLU A 247 12.47 13.51 13.83
CA GLU A 247 12.24 13.89 12.44
C GLU A 247 12.77 12.80 11.49
N VAL A 248 11.92 12.39 10.54
CA VAL A 248 12.34 11.49 9.47
C VAL A 248 13.23 12.27 8.52
N GLU A 249 14.53 11.97 8.52
CA GLU A 249 15.49 12.58 7.61
C GLU A 249 15.39 11.97 6.21
N TYR A 250 15.26 12.83 5.18
CA TYR A 250 15.24 12.44 3.77
C TYR A 250 16.50 12.94 3.04
N VAL A 251 17.06 12.10 2.16
CA VAL A 251 18.26 12.33 1.34
C VAL A 251 18.05 12.06 -0.15
#